data_AF-A0A2N9JJP9-F1
#
_entry.id   AF-A0A2N9JJP9-F1
#
_cell.length_a   1.000
_cell.length_b   1.000
_cell.length_c   1.000
_cell.angle_alpha   90.00
_cell.angle_beta   90.00
_cell.angle_gamma   90.00
#
_symmetry.space_group_name_H-M   'P 1'
#
loop_
_entity.id
_entity.type
_entity.pdbx_description
1 polymer ?
#
loop_
_entity_poly.entity_id
_entity_poly.type
_entity_poly.pdbx_seq_one_letter_code
_entity_poly.pdbx_strand_id
1 'polypeptide(L)'
;MPTTPGRRTARVPGLDELRLLTKVARLYHEKGVRQPQIAETLKLSQARVSRMLKQAESLGIVTTVITMPPGVHGDLEDQLQAHYGLRDVVVVDAEPAEVRAALGAATAAYLGITLTRGHVVGITSWSESVLAAGDAACAGGRATLQAHRRSIERGRAALRV
;
A
#
# COMPACT_ATOMS: atom_id res chain seq x y z
N MET A 1 41.45 -9.13 26.26
CA MET A 1 41.09 -10.33 25.48
C MET A 1 39.73 -10.08 24.82
N PRO A 2 39.65 -9.77 23.52
CA PRO A 2 38.36 -9.76 22.84
C PRO A 2 38.05 -11.18 22.37
N THR A 3 36.90 -11.71 22.76
CA THR A 3 36.35 -12.96 22.24
C THR A 3 35.76 -12.69 20.85
N THR A 4 36.36 -13.27 19.81
CA THR A 4 35.81 -13.24 18.45
C THR A 4 34.54 -14.10 18.40
N PRO A 5 33.36 -13.55 18.02
CA PRO A 5 32.16 -14.37 17.86
C PRO A 5 32.30 -15.24 16.60
N GLY A 6 32.10 -16.55 16.77
CA GLY A 6 32.18 -17.54 15.70
C GLY A 6 31.22 -17.21 14.55
N ARG A 7 31.78 -17.02 13.36
CA ARG A 7 31.05 -16.79 12.11
C ARG A 7 30.26 -18.06 11.78
N ARG A 8 28.96 -18.10 12.10
CA ARG A 8 28.05 -19.15 11.63
C ARG A 8 27.98 -19.09 10.11
N THR A 9 28.74 -19.94 9.43
CA THR A 9 28.58 -20.19 8.00
C THR A 9 27.15 -20.63 7.74
N ALA A 10 26.43 -19.93 6.84
CA ALA A 10 25.10 -20.33 6.43
C ALA A 10 25.16 -21.76 5.86
N ARG A 11 24.50 -22.71 6.53
CA ARG A 11 24.42 -24.08 6.06
C ARG A 11 23.61 -24.11 4.77
N VAL A 12 24.21 -24.64 3.71
CA VAL A 12 23.49 -24.91 2.46
C VAL A 12 22.51 -26.08 2.72
N PRO A 13 21.20 -25.90 2.44
CA PRO A 13 20.21 -26.96 2.60
C PRO A 13 20.53 -28.18 1.73
N GLY A 14 20.33 -29.37 2.27
CA GLY A 14 20.49 -30.62 1.50
C GLY A 14 19.36 -30.82 0.48
N LEU A 15 19.57 -31.69 -0.52
CA LEU A 15 18.59 -31.95 -1.58
C LEU A 15 17.21 -32.38 -1.03
N ASP A 16 17.18 -33.21 0.01
CA ASP A 16 15.92 -33.66 0.62
C ASP A 16 15.19 -32.54 1.39
N GLU A 17 15.96 -31.61 1.96
CA GLU A 17 15.38 -30.41 2.59
C GLU A 17 14.78 -29.48 1.53
N LEU A 18 15.47 -29.27 0.40
CA LEU A 18 14.95 -28.51 -0.74
C LEU A 18 13.67 -29.15 -1.28
N ARG A 19 13.65 -30.48 -1.47
CA ARG A 19 12.44 -31.21 -1.89
C ARG A 19 11.27 -30.99 -0.94
N LEU A 20 11.53 -31.02 0.37
CA LEU A 20 10.49 -30.81 1.37
C LEU A 20 9.99 -29.36 1.38
N LEU A 21 10.89 -28.37 1.26
CA LEU A 21 10.55 -26.95 1.13
C LEU A 21 9.67 -26.70 -0.10
N THR A 22 10.07 -27.23 -1.26
CA THR A 22 9.29 -27.14 -2.49
C THR A 22 7.92 -27.80 -2.33
N LYS A 23 7.84 -28.98 -1.70
CA LYS A 23 6.56 -29.67 -1.46
C LYS A 23 5.60 -28.83 -0.60
N VAL A 24 6.11 -28.23 0.48
CA VAL A 24 5.34 -27.34 1.35
C VAL A 24 4.87 -26.10 0.60
N ALA A 25 5.77 -25.46 -0.16
CA ALA A 25 5.46 -24.29 -0.97
C ALA A 25 4.35 -24.57 -2.00
N ARG A 26 4.44 -25.68 -2.73
CA ARG A 26 3.41 -26.07 -3.71
C ARG A 26 2.05 -26.35 -3.07
N LEU A 27 2.03 -27.02 -1.91
CA LEU A 27 0.78 -27.25 -1.18
C LEU A 27 0.10 -25.94 -0.78
N TYR A 28 0.89 -24.94 -0.36
CA TYR A 28 0.36 -23.66 0.09
C TYR A 28 -0.03 -22.73 -1.08
N HIS A 29 0.89 -22.45 -2.00
CA HIS A 29 0.70 -21.45 -3.06
C HIS A 29 -0.04 -21.99 -4.29
N GLU A 30 0.24 -23.23 -4.73
CA GLU A 30 -0.43 -23.78 -5.93
C GLU A 30 -1.77 -24.44 -5.58
N LYS A 31 -1.83 -25.14 -4.44
CA LYS A 31 -3.01 -25.93 -4.05
C LYS A 31 -3.92 -25.25 -3.02
N GLY A 32 -3.53 -24.08 -2.51
CA GLY A 32 -4.34 -23.30 -1.55
C GLY A 32 -4.58 -24.00 -0.21
N VAL A 33 -3.78 -25.00 0.15
CA VAL A 33 -3.94 -25.74 1.41
C VAL A 33 -3.47 -24.87 2.57
N ARG A 34 -4.27 -24.81 3.65
CA ARG A 34 -3.92 -23.97 4.82
C ARG A 34 -2.77 -24.60 5.60
N GLN A 35 -1.94 -23.76 6.22
CA GLN A 35 -0.76 -24.22 6.98
C GLN A 35 -1.06 -25.29 8.06
N PRO A 36 -2.17 -25.23 8.83
CA PRO A 36 -2.51 -26.27 9.79
C PRO A 36 -2.76 -27.64 9.11
N GLN A 37 -3.44 -27.65 7.98
CA GLN A 37 -3.74 -28.88 7.22
C GLN A 37 -2.47 -29.48 6.60
N ILE A 38 -1.54 -28.63 6.13
CA ILE A 38 -0.21 -29.06 5.67
C ILE A 38 0.58 -29.69 6.83
N ALA A 39 0.52 -29.07 8.00
CA ALA A 39 1.19 -29.55 9.21
C ALA A 39 0.71 -30.95 9.60
N GLU A 40 -0.61 -31.17 9.64
CA GLU A 40 -1.21 -32.48 9.88
C GLU A 40 -0.80 -33.52 8.83
N THR A 41 -0.95 -33.18 7.54
CA THR A 41 -0.67 -34.09 6.41
C THR A 41 0.80 -34.55 6.39
N LEU A 42 1.72 -33.64 6.70
CA LEU A 42 3.16 -33.91 6.66
C LEU A 42 3.74 -34.32 8.03
N LYS A 43 2.90 -34.44 9.07
CA LYS A 43 3.31 -34.72 10.46
C LYS A 43 4.37 -33.73 10.97
N LEU A 44 4.18 -32.45 10.65
CA LEU A 44 5.00 -31.32 11.08
C LEU A 44 4.21 -30.42 12.03
N SER A 45 4.88 -29.53 12.76
CA SER A 45 4.19 -28.45 13.46
C SER A 45 3.86 -27.30 12.51
N GLN A 46 2.76 -26.57 12.78
CA GLN A 46 2.40 -25.38 12.02
C GLN A 46 3.53 -24.33 12.01
N ALA A 47 4.22 -24.15 13.15
CA ALA A 47 5.37 -23.27 13.24
C ALA A 47 6.52 -23.69 12.31
N ARG A 48 6.73 -25.00 12.12
CA ARG A 48 7.73 -25.51 11.18
C ARG A 48 7.32 -25.26 9.74
N VAL A 49 6.05 -25.47 9.39
CA VAL A 49 5.51 -25.13 8.06
C VAL A 49 5.69 -23.65 7.75
N SER A 50 5.36 -22.76 8.69
CA SER A 50 5.55 -21.31 8.53
C SER A 50 7.02 -20.95 8.29
N ARG A 51 7.95 -21.50 9.08
CA ARG A 51 9.40 -21.28 8.87
C ARG A 51 9.87 -21.80 7.51
N MET A 52 9.34 -22.93 7.07
CA MET A 52 9.69 -23.52 5.78
C MET A 52 9.20 -22.69 4.58
N LEU A 53 8.02 -22.07 4.68
CA LEU A 53 7.55 -21.14 3.64
C LEU A 53 8.48 -19.92 3.54
N LYS A 54 8.82 -19.29 4.68
CA LYS A 54 9.80 -18.20 4.73
C LYS A 54 11.18 -18.61 4.19
N GLN A 55 11.61 -19.83 4.51
CA GLN A 55 12.88 -20.36 4.01
C GLN A 55 12.83 -20.58 2.49
N ALA A 56 11.71 -21.08 1.96
CA ALA A 56 11.51 -21.24 0.52
C ALA A 56 11.53 -19.89 -0.22
N GLU A 57 10.94 -18.84 0.33
CA GLU A 57 11.05 -17.46 -0.17
C GLU A 57 12.51 -16.98 -0.13
N SER A 58 13.20 -17.13 1.01
CA SER A 58 14.59 -16.67 1.16
C SER A 58 15.59 -17.36 0.22
N LEU A 59 15.29 -18.60 -0.19
CA LEU A 59 16.10 -19.38 -1.13
C LEU A 59 15.70 -19.15 -2.59
N GLY A 60 14.69 -18.30 -2.85
CA GLY A 60 14.17 -18.04 -4.20
C GLY A 60 13.36 -19.20 -4.80
N ILE A 61 12.99 -20.20 -4.00
CA ILE A 61 12.10 -21.31 -4.44
C ILE A 61 10.68 -20.75 -4.71
N VAL A 62 10.27 -19.74 -3.95
CA VAL A 62 9.03 -19.00 -4.14
C VAL A 62 9.38 -17.54 -4.42
N THR A 63 8.85 -17.00 -5.52
CA THR A 63 8.93 -15.58 -5.85
C THR A 63 7.50 -15.05 -6.01
N THR A 64 7.16 -14.01 -5.26
CA THR A 64 5.88 -13.33 -5.39
C THR A 64 6.06 -12.18 -6.37
N VAL A 65 5.38 -12.26 -7.51
CA VAL A 65 5.33 -11.18 -8.50
C VAL A 65 4.01 -10.45 -8.32
N ILE A 66 4.08 -9.15 -8.04
CA ILE A 66 2.92 -8.26 -8.00
C ILE A 66 2.91 -7.51 -9.33
N THR A 67 1.91 -7.76 -10.16
CA THR A 67 1.72 -7.01 -11.40
C THR A 67 0.89 -5.77 -11.10
N MET A 68 1.53 -4.61 -11.18
CA MET A 68 0.85 -3.33 -11.01
C MET A 68 -0.06 -3.08 -12.23
N PRO A 69 -1.36 -2.79 -12.04
CA PRO A 69 -2.22 -2.37 -13.13
C PRO A 69 -1.74 -1.01 -13.68
N PRO A 70 -2.00 -0.71 -14.97
CA PRO A 70 -1.62 0.58 -15.56
C PRO A 70 -2.17 1.75 -14.75
N GLY A 71 -1.34 2.77 -14.52
CA GLY A 71 -1.70 3.97 -13.76
C GLY A 71 -1.57 3.85 -12.24
N VAL A 72 -1.06 2.73 -11.70
CA VAL A 72 -0.72 2.61 -10.28
C VAL A 72 0.79 2.54 -10.12
N HIS A 73 1.37 3.56 -9.49
CA HIS A 73 2.82 3.71 -9.32
C HIS A 73 3.25 3.40 -7.89
N GLY A 74 2.91 2.21 -7.41
CA GLY A 74 3.13 1.79 -6.02
C GLY A 74 4.58 1.99 -5.56
N ASP A 75 5.56 1.62 -6.37
CA ASP A 75 6.98 1.80 -6.02
C ASP A 75 7.36 3.29 -5.86
N LEU A 76 6.76 4.18 -6.65
CA LEU A 76 7.00 5.62 -6.58
C LEU A 76 6.25 6.25 -5.39
N GLU A 77 5.03 5.80 -5.14
CA GLU A 77 4.23 6.18 -3.97
C GLU A 77 4.96 5.82 -2.68
N ASP A 78 5.46 4.60 -2.56
CA ASP A 78 6.24 4.11 -1.42
C ASP A 78 7.52 4.93 -1.21
N GLN A 79 8.23 5.27 -2.30
CA GLN A 79 9.43 6.11 -2.25
C GLN A 79 9.11 7.53 -1.76
N LEU A 80 8.07 8.16 -2.29
CA LEU A 80 7.63 9.49 -1.87
C LEU A 80 7.17 9.47 -0.42
N GLN A 81 6.45 8.44 -0.01
CA GLN A 81 5.98 8.27 1.35
C GLN A 81 7.14 8.18 2.33
N ALA A 82 8.13 7.33 2.04
CA ALA A 82 9.33 7.17 2.86
C ALA A 82 10.18 8.44 2.90
N HIS A 83 10.33 9.14 1.77
CA HIS A 83 11.17 10.33 1.67
C HIS A 83 10.58 11.54 2.41
N TYR A 84 9.27 11.76 2.29
CA TYR A 84 8.60 12.93 2.87
C TYR A 84 7.86 12.64 4.18
N GLY A 85 7.85 11.39 4.66
CA GLY A 85 7.15 11.00 5.89
C GLY A 85 5.63 11.17 5.77
N LEU A 86 5.09 10.98 4.56
CA LEU A 86 3.65 11.12 4.30
C LEU A 86 2.89 9.91 4.86
N ARG A 87 1.60 10.09 5.12
CA ARG A 87 0.74 8.98 5.56
C ARG A 87 0.28 8.12 4.39
N ASP A 88 -0.06 8.77 3.29
CA ASP A 88 -0.51 8.16 2.04
C ASP A 88 -0.07 9.04 0.88
N VAL A 89 0.21 8.41 -0.26
CA VAL A 89 0.58 9.07 -1.51
C VAL A 89 -0.19 8.38 -2.64
N VAL A 90 -0.72 9.17 -3.57
CA VAL A 90 -1.32 8.66 -4.81
C VAL A 90 -0.67 9.40 -5.96
N VAL A 91 -0.12 8.66 -6.91
CA VAL A 91 0.49 9.22 -8.12
C VAL A 91 -0.41 8.95 -9.31
N VAL A 92 -0.64 9.97 -10.12
CA VAL A 92 -1.46 9.89 -11.33
C VAL A 92 -0.64 10.26 -12.56
N ASP A 93 -0.82 9.52 -13.63
CA ASP A 93 -0.37 9.94 -14.96
C ASP A 93 -1.38 10.92 -15.55
N ALA A 94 -0.89 12.04 -16.06
CA ALA A 94 -1.72 13.02 -16.73
C ALA A 94 -0.91 13.80 -17.76
N GLU A 95 -1.54 14.11 -18.89
CA GLU A 95 -1.03 15.09 -19.83
C GLU A 95 -1.07 16.50 -19.21
N PRO A 96 -0.15 17.42 -19.58
CA PRO A 96 -0.06 18.74 -18.96
C PRO A 96 -1.38 19.54 -18.96
N ALA A 97 -2.22 19.35 -19.98
CA ALA A 97 -3.52 20.01 -20.11
C ALA A 97 -4.58 19.43 -19.16
N GLU A 98 -4.42 18.19 -18.70
CA GLU A 98 -5.43 17.42 -17.97
C GLU A 98 -5.07 17.16 -16.50
N VAL A 99 -3.87 17.57 -16.07
CA VAL A 99 -3.35 17.39 -14.70
C VAL A 99 -4.40 17.71 -13.63
N ARG A 100 -5.14 18.81 -13.78
CA ARG A 100 -6.16 19.23 -12.81
C ARG A 100 -7.33 18.25 -12.73
N ALA A 101 -7.82 17.79 -13.88
CA ALA A 101 -8.94 16.86 -13.96
C ALA A 101 -8.52 15.49 -13.40
N ALA A 102 -7.32 15.01 -13.76
CA ALA A 102 -6.76 13.75 -13.27
C ALA A 102 -6.58 13.77 -11.75
N LEU A 103 -5.98 14.84 -11.19
CA LEU A 103 -5.84 15.01 -9.75
C LEU A 103 -7.19 15.08 -9.04
N GLY A 104 -8.17 15.78 -9.62
CA GLY A 104 -9.53 15.85 -9.08
C GLY A 104 -10.19 14.47 -9.01
N ALA A 105 -10.17 13.72 -10.10
CA ALA A 105 -10.74 12.37 -10.17
C ALA A 105 -10.07 11.40 -9.16
N ALA A 106 -8.75 11.39 -9.09
CA ALA A 106 -8.02 10.52 -8.15
C ALA A 106 -8.26 10.92 -6.69
N THR A 107 -8.31 12.22 -6.40
CA THR A 107 -8.64 12.71 -5.06
C THR A 107 -10.06 12.30 -4.67
N ALA A 108 -11.03 12.42 -5.59
CA ALA A 108 -12.41 12.00 -5.35
C ALA A 108 -12.50 10.49 -5.07
N ALA A 109 -11.81 9.67 -5.86
CA ALA A 109 -11.76 8.23 -5.68
C ALA A 109 -11.13 7.85 -4.34
N TYR A 110 -9.98 8.43 -4.01
CA TYR A 110 -9.29 8.18 -2.74
C TYR A 110 -10.14 8.60 -1.53
N LEU A 111 -10.73 9.80 -1.55
CA LEU A 111 -11.62 10.26 -0.49
C LEU A 111 -12.87 9.39 -0.37
N GLY A 112 -13.42 8.88 -1.47
CA GLY A 112 -14.57 7.98 -1.45
C GLY A 112 -14.31 6.65 -0.75
N ILE A 113 -13.06 6.18 -0.73
CA ILE A 113 -12.65 4.93 -0.06
C ILE A 113 -12.24 5.22 1.40
N THR A 114 -11.63 6.36 1.66
CA THR A 114 -11.04 6.69 2.97
C THR A 114 -12.01 7.40 3.92
N LEU A 115 -12.97 8.18 3.40
CA LEU A 115 -13.93 8.91 4.23
C LEU A 115 -15.14 8.04 4.60
N THR A 116 -15.42 7.95 5.90
CA THR A 116 -16.63 7.35 6.44
C THR A 116 -17.60 8.43 6.94
N ARG A 117 -18.86 8.04 7.20
CA ARG A 117 -19.87 8.97 7.72
C ARG A 117 -19.41 9.58 9.05
N GLY A 118 -19.45 10.90 9.15
CA GLY A 118 -19.06 11.66 10.33
C GLY A 118 -17.69 12.34 10.24
N HIS A 119 -16.90 12.07 9.19
CA HIS A 119 -15.67 12.82 8.94
C HIS A 119 -15.99 14.23 8.42
N VAL A 120 -15.30 15.24 8.97
CA VAL A 120 -15.37 16.63 8.51
C VAL A 120 -14.13 16.93 7.69
N VAL A 121 -14.32 17.35 6.43
CA VAL A 121 -13.23 17.70 5.52
C VAL A 121 -13.07 19.21 5.50
N GLY A 122 -11.91 19.71 5.90
CA GLY A 122 -11.55 21.12 5.74
C GLY A 122 -10.95 21.36 4.35
N ILE A 123 -11.48 22.34 3.61
CA ILE A 123 -10.98 22.77 2.30
C ILE A 123 -10.43 24.19 2.44
N THR A 124 -9.19 24.43 2.01
CA THR A 124 -8.58 25.77 1.99
C THR A 124 -8.62 26.35 0.58
N SER A 125 -8.51 27.68 0.43
CA SER A 125 -8.67 28.38 -0.85
C SER A 125 -7.66 28.03 -1.94
N TRP A 126 -6.59 27.31 -1.61
CA TRP A 126 -5.50 26.98 -2.53
C TRP A 126 -5.59 25.53 -3.05
N SER A 127 -6.57 24.76 -2.59
CA SER A 127 -6.81 23.39 -3.05
C SER A 127 -7.86 23.35 -4.16
N GLU A 128 -7.59 24.00 -5.30
CA GLU A 128 -8.46 23.93 -6.49
C GLU A 128 -8.66 22.50 -6.98
N SER A 129 -7.66 21.62 -6.82
CA SER A 129 -7.75 20.19 -7.13
C SER A 129 -8.80 19.47 -6.26
N VAL A 130 -9.01 19.91 -5.02
CA VAL A 130 -10.04 19.36 -4.10
C VAL A 130 -11.42 19.87 -4.48
N LEU A 131 -11.54 21.08 -5.03
CA LEU A 131 -12.81 21.58 -5.57
C LEU A 131 -13.23 20.78 -6.82
N ALA A 132 -12.29 20.53 -7.74
CA ALA A 132 -12.51 19.65 -8.89
C ALA A 132 -12.87 18.20 -8.46
N ALA A 133 -12.25 17.71 -7.39
CA ALA A 133 -12.59 16.42 -6.78
C ALA A 133 -14.00 16.41 -6.17
N GLY A 134 -14.40 17.50 -5.50
CA GLY A 134 -15.73 17.66 -4.92
C GLY A 134 -16.83 17.63 -5.98
N ASP A 135 -16.59 18.26 -7.14
CA ASP A 135 -17.53 18.23 -8.28
C ASP A 135 -17.61 16.82 -8.90
N ALA A 136 -16.49 16.10 -9.02
CA ALA A 136 -16.46 14.72 -9.51
C ALA A 136 -17.13 13.72 -8.53
N ALA A 137 -16.93 13.88 -7.22
CA ALA A 137 -17.52 13.02 -6.18
C ALA A 137 -19.04 13.22 -6.06
N CYS A 138 -19.55 14.43 -6.29
CA CYS A 138 -20.99 14.71 -6.28
C CYS A 138 -21.75 13.99 -7.41
N ALA A 139 -21.09 13.69 -8.54
CA ALA A 139 -21.70 12.91 -9.62
C ALA A 139 -21.95 11.42 -9.25
N GLY A 140 -21.29 10.91 -8.21
CA GLY A 140 -21.40 9.52 -7.72
C GLY A 140 -22.27 9.32 -6.47
N GLY A 141 -22.87 10.38 -5.92
CA GLY A 141 -23.89 10.33 -4.88
C GLY A 141 -23.48 9.62 -3.58
N ARG A 142 -22.61 10.23 -2.75
CA ARG A 142 -22.47 9.80 -1.32
C ARG A 142 -21.83 10.74 -0.30
N ALA A 143 -21.42 11.97 -0.65
CA ALA A 143 -20.81 12.88 0.33
C ALA A 143 -21.43 14.29 0.28
N THR A 144 -21.98 14.74 1.42
CA THR A 144 -22.45 16.12 1.58
C THR A 144 -21.26 17.01 1.95
N LEU A 145 -20.67 17.68 0.96
CA LEU A 145 -19.58 18.64 1.17
C LEU A 145 -20.16 19.99 1.62
N GLN A 146 -19.97 20.36 2.89
CA GLN A 146 -20.27 21.71 3.38
C GLN A 146 -19.07 22.63 3.15
N ALA A 147 -19.09 23.37 2.03
CA ALA A 147 -18.10 24.41 1.75
C ALA A 147 -18.37 25.66 2.60
N HIS A 148 -17.56 25.91 3.63
CA HIS A 148 -17.68 27.09 4.47
C HIS A 148 -16.99 28.32 3.84
N ARG A 149 -17.63 28.92 2.83
CA ARG A 149 -17.12 30.03 2.01
C ARG A 149 -16.95 31.38 2.74
N ARG A 150 -17.21 31.48 4.06
CA ARG A 150 -17.34 32.75 4.81
C ARG A 150 -16.08 33.25 5.55
N SER A 151 -14.94 32.56 5.47
CA SER A 151 -13.75 32.96 6.26
C SER A 151 -12.67 33.74 5.49
N ILE A 152 -12.70 33.74 4.15
CA ILE A 152 -11.61 34.33 3.33
C ILE A 152 -11.74 35.86 3.19
N GLU A 153 -12.94 36.44 3.30
CA GLU A 153 -13.11 37.90 3.18
C GLU A 153 -12.63 38.69 4.40
N ARG A 154 -12.59 38.07 5.59
CA ARG A 154 -12.09 38.76 6.81
C ARG A 154 -10.57 38.90 6.85
N GLY A 155 -9.83 38.09 6.10
CA GLY A 155 -8.36 38.20 5.98
C GLY A 155 -7.89 39.30 5.02
N ARG A 156 -8.76 39.79 4.12
CA ARG A 156 -8.41 40.84 3.14
C ARG A 156 -8.56 42.27 3.70
N ALA A 157 -9.22 42.44 4.85
CA ALA A 157 -9.37 43.73 5.52
C ALA A 157 -8.24 44.05 6.52
N ALA A 158 -7.33 43.11 6.80
CA ALA A 158 -6.25 43.27 7.78
C ALA A 158 -4.87 43.57 7.17
N LEU A 159 -4.77 43.78 5.85
CA LEU A 159 -3.53 44.16 5.18
C LEU A 159 -3.71 45.46 4.37
N ARG A 160 -3.99 46.54 5.09
CA ARG A 160 -3.65 47.91 4.68
C ARG A 160 -2.93 48.57 5.85
N VAL A 161 -1.61 48.45 5.83
CA VAL A 161 -0.65 49.46 6.30
C VAL A 161 0.44 49.49 5.24
#